data_AF-A0A533MMD4-F1
#
_entry.id   AF-A0A533MMD4-F1
#
_cell.length_a   1.000
_cell.length_b   1.000
_cell.length_c   1.000
_cell.angle_alpha   90.00
_cell.angle_beta   90.00
_cell.angle_gamma   90.00
#
_symmetry.space_group_name_H-M   'P 1'
#
loop_
_entity.id
_entity.type
_entity.pdbx_description
1 polymer ?
#
loop_
_entity_poly.entity_id
_entity_poly.type
_entity_poly.pdbx_seq_one_letter_code
_entity_poly.pdbx_strand_id
1 'polypeptide(L)'
;MYDLCNVILESIHYYTHILHMDIRKIKPYLEKKIVKGNTYYQLLRKTRIDGKVKRVWSKYLGTPETIEKVYNGYEEQTSLQLTSFEYGRTAALIKIFDELGIKPSTLFFDTTNFFTYIEHGEDIPRKGKSKEMRYDKNLVGLGLAVSDTSVPFFHETYSGNIQDFKSFAIIFDKIVERLDSIDVTHEDIVLVIDKGCNSKINISKVISKMHIVGSVKKNQAEELYDVSLDEFDLLYETKKKHKVLGYRIKKEVFGTEFTLVVRYHPGSYKKQKQTYEKKKVEILEKLHKIKYSVERVGKGKKKSITNALLDASKVIPDDYKKVFP
;
A
#
# COMPACT_ATOMS: atom_id res chain seq x y z
N MET A 1 -7.90 4.80 -78.10
CA MET A 1 -6.75 5.14 -77.23
C MET A 1 -6.98 4.39 -75.94
N TYR A 2 -6.51 3.14 -75.79
CA TYR A 2 -5.08 2.75 -75.60
C TYR A 2 -4.48 3.54 -74.42
N ASP A 3 -3.84 2.97 -73.41
CA ASP A 3 -3.54 1.56 -73.12
C ASP A 3 -2.99 1.43 -71.69
N LEU A 4 -3.16 0.22 -71.14
CA LEU A 4 -2.25 -0.56 -70.29
C LEU A 4 -1.41 0.08 -69.15
N CYS A 5 -1.63 -0.52 -67.96
CA CYS A 5 -0.63 -1.15 -67.09
C CYS A 5 0.73 -0.48 -66.87
N ASN A 6 1.00 -0.12 -65.61
CA ASN A 6 2.15 -0.72 -64.94
C ASN A 6 1.88 -0.97 -63.46
N VAL A 7 1.74 -2.26 -63.18
CA VAL A 7 1.91 -2.91 -61.89
C VAL A 7 3.31 -2.57 -61.34
N ILE A 8 3.38 -1.98 -60.14
CA ILE A 8 4.45 -2.32 -59.20
C ILE A 8 3.78 -3.09 -58.05
N LEU A 9 3.49 -4.36 -58.35
CA LEU A 9 3.34 -5.44 -57.37
C LEU A 9 4.74 -5.76 -56.85
N GLU A 10 5.35 -4.85 -56.10
CA GLU A 10 6.40 -5.22 -55.17
C GLU A 10 6.10 -4.58 -53.81
N SER A 11 5.67 -5.44 -52.87
CA SER A 11 5.78 -5.27 -51.42
C SER A 11 4.53 -4.93 -50.58
N ILE A 12 3.29 -5.02 -51.09
CA ILE A 12 2.11 -5.03 -50.19
C ILE A 12 1.99 -6.38 -49.44
N HIS A 13 2.26 -7.50 -50.12
CA HIS A 13 2.26 -8.85 -49.51
C HIS A 13 3.39 -9.02 -48.47
N TYR A 14 4.53 -8.38 -48.71
CA TYR A 14 5.70 -8.43 -47.82
C TYR A 14 5.44 -7.74 -46.48
N TYR A 15 4.78 -6.57 -46.50
CA TYR A 15 4.45 -5.83 -45.27
C TYR A 15 3.34 -6.50 -44.46
N THR A 16 2.34 -7.11 -45.10
CA THR A 16 1.26 -7.83 -44.40
C THR A 16 1.75 -9.09 -43.68
N HIS A 17 2.72 -9.83 -44.23
CA HIS A 17 3.33 -10.97 -43.54
C HIS A 17 4.24 -10.56 -42.36
N ILE A 18 4.92 -9.42 -42.46
CA ILE A 18 5.80 -8.90 -41.38
C ILE A 18 4.98 -8.37 -40.19
N LEU A 19 3.81 -7.78 -40.42
CA LEU A 19 2.93 -7.22 -39.37
C LEU A 19 2.33 -8.28 -38.42
N HIS A 20 2.27 -9.56 -38.82
CA HIS A 20 1.81 -10.67 -37.96
C HIS A 20 2.93 -11.58 -37.45
N MET A 21 4.17 -11.40 -37.91
CA MET A 21 5.31 -12.15 -37.39
C MET A 21 5.90 -11.48 -36.15
N ASP A 22 6.00 -12.21 -35.04
CA ASP A 22 6.83 -11.78 -33.92
C ASP A 22 8.31 -11.96 -34.28
N ILE A 23 8.88 -10.92 -34.89
CA ILE A 23 10.27 -10.87 -35.37
C ILE A 23 11.25 -11.27 -34.25
N ARG A 24 10.88 -11.10 -32.97
CA ARG A 24 11.72 -11.48 -31.82
C ARG A 24 11.96 -12.98 -31.69
N LYS A 25 11.06 -13.82 -32.23
CA LYS A 25 11.20 -15.29 -32.22
C LYS A 25 12.15 -15.82 -33.29
N ILE A 26 12.56 -14.99 -34.25
CA ILE A 26 13.50 -15.39 -35.29
C ILE A 26 14.93 -15.31 -34.74
N LYS A 27 15.68 -16.40 -34.89
CA LYS A 27 17.08 -16.48 -34.45
C LYS A 27 17.89 -15.34 -35.10
N PRO A 28 18.60 -14.53 -34.30
CA PRO A 28 19.45 -13.48 -34.85
C PRO A 28 20.78 -14.05 -35.36
N TYR A 29 21.37 -13.35 -36.32
CA TYR A 29 22.68 -13.64 -36.90
C TYR A 29 23.53 -12.39 -36.89
N LEU A 30 24.84 -12.56 -36.72
CA LEU A 30 25.82 -11.50 -36.86
C LEU A 30 26.36 -11.51 -38.29
N GLU A 31 26.41 -10.35 -38.95
CA GLU A 31 27.00 -10.21 -40.28
C GLU A 31 28.08 -9.14 -40.24
N LYS A 32 29.25 -9.51 -40.78
CA LYS A 32 30.38 -8.61 -41.00
C LYS A 32 30.16 -7.85 -42.31
N LYS A 33 30.28 -6.52 -42.25
CA LYS A 33 30.22 -5.64 -43.41
C LYS A 33 31.50 -4.83 -43.50
N ILE A 34 32.13 -4.82 -44.67
CA ILE A 34 33.31 -4.00 -44.94
C ILE A 34 32.86 -2.77 -45.74
N VAL A 35 33.12 -1.59 -45.22
CA VAL A 35 32.80 -0.31 -45.88
C VAL A 35 34.02 0.58 -45.85
N LYS A 36 34.55 0.93 -47.03
CA LYS A 36 35.76 1.76 -47.17
C LYS A 36 36.94 1.28 -46.31
N GLY A 37 37.22 -0.04 -46.35
CA GLY A 37 38.30 -0.67 -45.58
C GLY A 37 37.99 -0.93 -44.10
N ASN A 38 36.95 -0.32 -43.55
CA ASN A 38 36.57 -0.49 -42.14
C ASN A 38 35.58 -1.65 -41.96
N THR A 39 35.80 -2.43 -40.90
CA THR A 39 34.95 -3.57 -40.53
C THR A 39 33.86 -3.15 -39.56
N TYR A 40 32.62 -3.49 -39.89
CA TYR A 40 31.44 -3.21 -39.07
C TYR A 40 30.61 -4.46 -38.88
N TYR A 41 29.89 -4.52 -37.77
CA TYR A 41 29.00 -5.62 -37.47
C TYR A 41 27.55 -5.16 -37.41
N GLN A 42 26.66 -6.02 -37.93
CA GLN A 42 25.23 -5.84 -37.84
C GLN A 42 24.60 -7.11 -37.27
N LEU A 43 23.58 -6.95 -36.42
CA LEU A 43 22.72 -8.04 -35.99
C LEU A 43 21.49 -8.06 -36.89
N LEU A 44 21.13 -9.22 -37.41
CA LEU A 44 20.08 -9.35 -38.41
C LEU A 44 19.16 -10.52 -38.10
N ARG A 45 17.95 -10.44 -38.63
CA ARG A 45 17.02 -11.56 -38.68
C ARG A 45 16.58 -11.77 -40.12
N LYS A 46 16.67 -13.01 -40.58
CA LYS A 46 16.30 -13.43 -41.93
C LYS A 46 15.21 -14.49 -41.81
N THR A 47 14.18 -14.40 -42.65
CA THR A 47 13.12 -15.41 -42.75
C THR A 47 12.74 -15.62 -44.20
N ARG A 48 12.08 -16.74 -44.51
CA ARG A 48 11.53 -16.98 -45.85
C ARG A 48 10.18 -16.27 -45.97
N ILE A 49 10.05 -15.41 -46.98
CA ILE A 49 8.78 -14.78 -47.37
C ILE A 49 8.63 -15.02 -48.87
N ASP A 50 7.52 -15.63 -49.27
CA ASP A 50 7.23 -16.03 -50.66
C ASP A 50 8.37 -16.88 -51.27
N GLY A 51 8.85 -17.86 -50.51
CA GLY A 51 9.92 -18.79 -50.93
C GLY A 51 11.34 -18.20 -50.95
N LYS A 52 11.51 -16.89 -50.82
CA LYS A 52 12.82 -16.21 -50.83
C LYS A 52 13.26 -15.85 -49.42
N VAL A 53 14.53 -16.09 -49.09
CA VAL A 53 15.12 -15.63 -47.81
C VAL A 53 15.28 -14.12 -47.87
N LYS A 54 14.59 -13.40 -46.99
CA LYS A 54 14.65 -11.95 -46.92
C LYS A 54 15.02 -11.48 -45.52
N ARG A 55 15.75 -10.36 -45.47
CA ARG A 55 16.13 -9.66 -44.23
C ARG A 55 14.93 -8.88 -43.74
N VAL A 56 14.39 -9.25 -42.59
CA VAL A 56 13.21 -8.60 -41.99
C VAL A 56 13.57 -7.59 -40.90
N TRP A 57 14.81 -7.65 -40.39
CA TRP A 57 15.31 -6.70 -39.40
C TRP A 57 16.84 -6.66 -39.43
N SER A 58 17.41 -5.47 -39.19
CA SER A 58 18.83 -5.31 -38.92
C SER A 58 19.08 -4.16 -37.96
N LYS A 59 20.06 -4.33 -37.06
CA LYS A 59 20.57 -3.30 -36.18
C LYS A 59 22.08 -3.21 -36.32
N TYR A 60 22.57 -2.00 -36.50
CA TYR A 60 24.00 -1.72 -36.55
C TYR A 60 24.60 -1.81 -35.14
N LEU A 61 25.70 -2.54 -35.00
CA LEU A 61 26.39 -2.75 -33.72
C LEU A 61 27.67 -1.92 -33.58
N GLY A 62 28.20 -1.37 -34.68
CA GLY A 62 29.45 -0.61 -34.67
C GLY A 62 30.66 -1.41 -35.19
N THR A 63 31.84 -0.87 -34.92
CA THR A 63 33.14 -1.51 -35.18
C THR A 63 33.48 -2.50 -34.05
N PRO A 64 34.46 -3.42 -34.23
CA PRO A 64 34.93 -4.27 -33.14
C PRO A 64 35.24 -3.48 -31.85
N GLU A 65 35.94 -2.34 -31.98
CA GLU A 65 36.37 -1.51 -30.86
C GLU A 65 35.19 -0.87 -30.13
N THR A 66 34.14 -0.51 -30.87
CA THR A 66 32.90 0.03 -30.27
C THR A 66 32.18 -1.04 -29.46
N ILE A 67 32.11 -2.27 -29.98
CA ILE A 67 31.46 -3.39 -29.31
C ILE A 67 32.24 -3.78 -28.04
N GLU A 68 33.56 -3.84 -28.13
CA GLU A 68 34.45 -4.09 -27.00
C GLU A 68 34.30 -3.03 -25.91
N LYS A 69 34.29 -1.74 -26.28
CA LYS A 69 34.08 -0.65 -25.31
C LYS A 69 32.74 -0.75 -24.57
N VAL A 70 31.67 -1.12 -25.27
CA VAL A 70 30.34 -1.32 -24.66
C VAL A 70 30.35 -2.53 -23.71
N TYR A 71 31.01 -3.62 -24.11
CA TYR A 71 31.10 -4.83 -23.27
C TYR A 71 31.94 -4.58 -22.01
N ASN A 72 33.10 -3.93 -22.15
CA ASN A 72 33.98 -3.61 -21.03
C ASN A 72 33.34 -2.60 -20.06
N GLY A 73 32.63 -1.58 -20.58
CA GLY A 73 31.87 -0.66 -19.75
C GLY A 73 30.70 -1.32 -18.99
N TYR A 74 30.21 -2.47 -19.47
CA TYR A 74 29.18 -3.26 -18.80
C TYR A 74 29.76 -4.14 -17.67
N GLU A 75 30.97 -4.67 -17.83
CA GLU A 75 31.67 -5.37 -16.74
C GLU A 75 32.12 -4.42 -15.62
N GLU A 76 32.43 -3.16 -15.94
CA GLU A 76 32.74 -2.12 -14.95
C GLU A 76 31.48 -1.57 -14.25
N GLN A 77 30.29 -1.63 -14.88
CA GLN A 77 29.01 -1.27 -14.26
C GLN A 77 28.43 -2.43 -13.42
N THR A 78 29.07 -2.71 -12.30
CA THR A 78 28.43 -3.46 -11.22
C THR A 78 27.36 -2.57 -10.56
N SER A 79 26.10 -3.02 -10.64
CA SER A 79 24.90 -2.43 -10.02
C SER A 79 24.47 -1.03 -10.52
N LEU A 80 23.76 -0.99 -11.65
CA LEU A 80 22.85 0.13 -11.94
C LEU A 80 21.75 0.16 -10.87
N GLN A 81 21.92 0.98 -9.83
CA GLN A 81 20.85 1.32 -8.92
C GLN A 81 19.88 2.28 -9.61
N LEU A 82 18.79 1.72 -10.15
CA LEU A 82 17.70 2.49 -10.72
C LEU A 82 16.70 2.83 -9.62
N THR A 83 16.67 4.09 -9.20
CA THR A 83 15.57 4.62 -8.39
C THR A 83 14.56 5.28 -9.32
N SER A 84 13.39 4.67 -9.50
CA SER A 84 12.27 5.32 -10.15
C SER A 84 11.56 6.21 -9.13
N PHE A 85 11.47 7.51 -9.42
CA PHE A 85 10.63 8.40 -8.65
C PHE A 85 9.38 8.77 -9.44
N GLU A 86 8.20 8.46 -8.91
CA GLU A 86 6.92 8.80 -9.53
C GLU A 86 6.48 10.23 -9.14
N TYR A 87 7.29 11.23 -9.50
CA TYR A 87 7.02 12.64 -9.15
C TYR A 87 6.04 13.31 -10.12
N GLY A 88 5.98 12.90 -11.40
CA GLY A 88 5.31 13.70 -12.44
C GLY A 88 3.82 13.96 -12.21
N ARG A 89 3.05 12.92 -11.84
CA ARG A 89 1.59 13.04 -11.72
C ARG A 89 1.16 13.76 -10.44
N THR A 90 1.78 13.42 -9.31
CA THR A 90 1.50 14.08 -8.03
C THR A 90 1.97 15.54 -8.07
N ALA A 91 3.15 15.81 -8.64
CA ALA A 91 3.63 17.18 -8.81
C ALA A 91 2.76 17.98 -9.80
N ALA A 92 2.27 17.37 -10.89
CA ALA A 92 1.34 18.03 -11.79
C ALA A 92 0.01 18.36 -11.11
N LEU A 93 -0.55 17.43 -10.31
CA LEU A 93 -1.73 17.70 -9.50
C LEU A 93 -1.47 18.85 -8.52
N ILE A 94 -0.35 18.81 -7.80
CA ILE A 94 0.00 19.87 -6.84
C ILE A 94 0.19 21.23 -7.53
N LYS A 95 0.83 21.26 -8.70
CA LYS A 95 0.94 22.49 -9.48
C LYS A 95 -0.43 23.04 -9.88
N ILE A 96 -1.37 22.15 -10.23
CA ILE A 96 -2.76 22.54 -10.46
C ILE A 96 -3.42 23.03 -9.16
N PHE A 97 -3.12 22.44 -7.99
CA PHE A 97 -3.60 22.94 -6.70
C PHE A 97 -3.13 24.38 -6.46
N ASP A 98 -1.84 24.64 -6.66
CA ASP A 98 -1.24 25.95 -6.50
C ASP A 98 -1.83 26.97 -7.50
N GLU A 99 -1.90 26.62 -8.79
CA GLU A 99 -2.51 27.46 -9.84
C GLU A 99 -4.00 27.76 -9.57
N LEU A 100 -4.72 26.84 -8.93
CA LEU A 100 -6.13 27.01 -8.57
C LEU A 100 -6.34 27.61 -7.17
N GLY A 101 -5.27 27.86 -6.41
CA GLY A 101 -5.33 28.32 -5.02
C GLY A 101 -6.03 27.34 -4.06
N ILE A 102 -6.06 26.05 -4.41
CA ILE A 102 -6.66 25.01 -3.57
C ILE A 102 -5.62 24.62 -2.54
N LYS A 103 -5.89 24.88 -1.26
CA LYS A 103 -5.06 24.43 -0.14
C LYS A 103 -5.85 23.40 0.68
N PRO A 104 -5.29 22.22 0.98
CA PRO A 104 -6.00 21.21 1.75
C PRO A 104 -6.23 21.72 3.17
N SER A 105 -7.48 21.70 3.66
CA SER A 105 -7.77 21.97 5.07
C SER A 105 -7.65 20.70 5.93
N THR A 106 -7.82 19.54 5.31
CA THR A 106 -7.78 18.23 5.94
C THR A 106 -7.01 17.25 5.07
N LEU A 107 -6.16 16.43 5.68
CA LEU A 107 -5.47 15.31 5.03
C LEU A 107 -5.92 14.00 5.67
N PHE A 108 -6.43 13.08 4.86
CA PHE A 108 -6.75 11.71 5.26
C PHE A 108 -5.58 10.81 4.92
N PHE A 109 -4.96 10.20 5.94
CA PHE A 109 -3.82 9.32 5.77
C PHE A 109 -4.18 7.87 6.13
N ASP A 110 -3.86 6.95 5.21
CA ASP A 110 -3.99 5.51 5.44
C ASP A 110 -2.77 4.75 4.93
N THR A 111 -2.50 3.62 5.57
CA THR A 111 -1.46 2.66 5.18
C THR A 111 -2.08 1.34 4.76
N THR A 112 -1.73 0.90 3.55
CA THR A 112 -2.16 -0.40 3.04
C THR A 112 -0.97 -1.24 2.63
N ASN A 113 -1.03 -2.55 2.88
CA ASN A 113 -0.04 -3.50 2.41
C ASN A 113 -0.73 -4.42 1.41
N PHE A 114 -0.11 -4.60 0.24
CA PHE A 114 -0.58 -5.53 -0.78
C PHE A 114 0.51 -6.57 -1.07
N PHE A 115 0.08 -7.79 -1.43
CA PHE A 115 1.03 -8.81 -1.85
C PHE A 115 1.48 -8.55 -3.29
N THR A 116 2.68 -9.01 -3.60
CA THR A 116 3.27 -8.93 -4.94
C THR A 116 3.84 -10.28 -5.37
N TYR A 117 3.99 -10.44 -6.68
CA TYR A 117 4.67 -11.57 -7.30
C TYR A 117 6.17 -11.32 -7.50
N ILE A 118 6.68 -10.16 -7.07
CA ILE A 118 8.10 -9.83 -7.13
C ILE A 118 8.85 -10.67 -6.09
N GLU A 119 9.65 -11.63 -6.56
CA GLU A 119 10.46 -12.51 -5.72
C GLU A 119 11.82 -11.88 -5.34
N HIS A 120 12.39 -11.09 -6.26
CA HIS A 120 13.66 -10.39 -6.10
C HIS A 120 13.47 -8.90 -6.36
N GLY A 121 13.34 -8.10 -5.30
CA GLY A 121 13.14 -6.65 -5.39
C GLY A 121 13.87 -5.86 -4.31
N GLU A 122 15.02 -6.38 -3.87
CA GLU A 122 15.88 -5.75 -2.85
C GLU A 122 15.14 -5.53 -1.51
N ASP A 123 14.95 -4.27 -1.09
CA ASP A 123 14.54 -3.90 0.26
C ASP A 123 13.04 -3.67 0.45
N ILE A 124 12.29 -3.39 -0.63
CA ILE A 124 10.87 -3.03 -0.53
C ILE A 124 9.99 -4.28 -0.46
N PRO A 125 10.03 -5.24 -1.40
CA PRO A 125 9.23 -6.46 -1.30
C PRO A 125 9.82 -7.39 -0.24
N ARG A 126 9.15 -7.48 0.92
CA ARG A 126 9.58 -8.35 2.04
C ARG A 126 8.43 -9.24 2.50
N LYS A 127 8.76 -10.43 3.02
CA LYS A 127 7.78 -11.30 3.66
C LYS A 127 7.24 -10.65 4.94
N GLY A 128 5.93 -10.78 5.18
CA GLY A 128 5.28 -10.23 6.36
C GLY A 128 3.90 -10.84 6.58
N LYS A 129 3.17 -10.30 7.57
CA LYS A 129 1.78 -10.71 7.83
C LYS A 129 0.85 -10.06 6.82
N SER A 130 0.55 -10.77 5.74
CA SER A 130 -0.40 -10.34 4.71
C SER A 130 -1.82 -10.23 5.29
N LYS A 131 -2.52 -9.12 5.03
CA LYS A 131 -3.95 -8.97 5.33
C LYS A 131 -4.81 -10.00 4.58
N GLU A 132 -4.30 -10.52 3.45
CA GLU A 132 -4.96 -11.52 2.59
C GLU A 132 -4.49 -12.95 2.87
N MET A 133 -3.76 -13.18 3.98
CA MET A 133 -3.21 -14.48 4.39
C MET A 133 -2.28 -15.14 3.37
N ARG A 134 -1.70 -14.36 2.45
CA ARG A 134 -0.69 -14.79 1.47
C ARG A 134 0.72 -14.72 2.04
N TYR A 135 1.02 -15.59 3.01
CA TYR A 135 2.34 -15.65 3.66
C TYR A 135 3.45 -16.18 2.74
N ASP A 136 3.08 -16.76 1.60
CA ASP A 136 3.97 -17.21 0.53
C ASP A 136 4.55 -16.06 -0.29
N LYS A 137 3.92 -14.87 -0.26
CA LYS A 137 4.25 -13.73 -1.12
C LYS A 137 4.95 -12.61 -0.36
N ASN A 138 5.77 -11.86 -1.10
CA ASN A 138 6.34 -10.61 -0.62
C ASN A 138 5.25 -9.53 -0.56
N LEU A 139 5.42 -8.59 0.37
CA LEU A 139 4.50 -7.47 0.61
C LEU A 139 5.19 -6.16 0.29
N VAL A 140 4.41 -5.23 -0.24
CA VAL A 140 4.77 -3.81 -0.38
C VAL A 140 3.74 -3.00 0.38
N GLY A 141 4.23 -2.07 1.20
CA GLY A 141 3.41 -1.08 1.88
C GLY A 141 3.26 0.18 1.04
N LEU A 142 2.10 0.82 1.14
CA LEU A 142 1.77 2.10 0.53
C LEU A 142 1.13 2.98 1.59
N GLY A 143 1.76 4.12 1.87
CA GLY A 143 1.13 5.22 2.59
C GLY A 143 0.53 6.18 1.59
N LEU A 144 -0.71 6.60 1.80
CA LEU A 144 -1.43 7.53 0.94
C LEU A 144 -2.04 8.65 1.80
N ALA A 145 -1.81 9.90 1.42
CA ALA A 145 -2.51 11.06 1.96
C ALA A 145 -3.40 11.69 0.88
N VAL A 146 -4.66 11.90 1.20
CA VAL A 146 -5.68 12.47 0.30
C VAL A 146 -6.28 13.71 0.96
N SER A 147 -6.52 14.76 0.19
CA SER A 147 -7.18 15.98 0.68
C SER A 147 -8.69 15.81 0.91
N ASP A 148 -9.29 16.77 1.60
CA ASP A 148 -10.74 16.99 1.72
C ASP A 148 -11.50 17.06 0.39
N THR A 149 -10.82 17.48 -0.68
CA THR A 149 -11.36 17.45 -2.06
C THR A 149 -11.20 16.09 -2.75
N SER A 150 -10.80 15.05 -2.02
CA SER A 150 -10.56 13.68 -2.52
C SER A 150 -9.42 13.55 -3.52
N VAL A 151 -8.52 14.54 -3.59
CA VAL A 151 -7.35 14.45 -4.48
C VAL A 151 -6.14 13.90 -3.73
N PRO A 152 -5.44 12.90 -4.28
CA PRO A 152 -4.19 12.40 -3.71
C PRO A 152 -3.13 13.51 -3.62
N PHE A 153 -2.65 13.76 -2.41
CA PHE A 153 -1.64 14.76 -2.11
C PHE A 153 -0.24 14.14 -1.99
N PHE A 154 -0.18 12.99 -1.34
CA PHE A 154 1.09 12.30 -1.07
C PHE A 154 0.93 10.79 -1.20
N HIS A 155 1.94 10.12 -1.71
CA HIS A 155 2.06 8.68 -1.63
C HIS A 155 3.53 8.29 -1.42
N GLU A 156 3.76 7.18 -0.75
CA GLU A 156 5.09 6.60 -0.55
C GLU A 156 4.98 5.08 -0.42
N THR A 157 5.82 4.36 -1.15
CA THR A 157 5.96 2.92 -0.97
C THR A 157 7.04 2.61 0.05
N TYR A 158 6.82 1.58 0.87
CA TYR A 158 7.76 1.15 1.90
C TYR A 158 7.71 -0.36 2.06
N SER A 159 8.64 -0.89 2.86
CA SER A 159 8.75 -2.33 3.05
C SER A 159 7.53 -2.90 3.80
N GLY A 160 6.83 -3.87 3.21
CA GLY A 160 5.54 -4.35 3.72
C GLY A 160 5.59 -5.11 5.05
N ASN A 161 6.78 -5.35 5.60
CA ASN A 161 6.99 -5.92 6.93
C ASN A 161 7.16 -4.88 8.05
N ILE A 162 7.18 -3.58 7.70
CA ILE A 162 7.27 -2.49 8.66
C ILE A 162 5.90 -2.23 9.28
N GLN A 163 5.88 -1.98 10.59
CA GLN A 163 4.66 -1.63 11.32
C GLN A 163 4.21 -0.21 10.99
N ASP A 164 2.90 -0.01 10.86
CA ASP A 164 2.27 1.25 10.43
C ASP A 164 2.79 2.47 11.20
N PHE A 165 2.93 2.42 12.53
CA PHE A 165 3.43 3.55 13.32
C PHE A 165 4.88 3.95 12.97
N LYS A 166 5.74 3.02 12.55
CA LYS A 166 7.12 3.32 12.15
C LYS A 166 7.15 3.96 10.77
N SER A 167 6.40 3.38 9.82
CA SER A 167 6.26 3.95 8.48
C SER A 167 5.65 5.34 8.52
N PHE A 168 4.62 5.55 9.36
CA PHE A 168 3.98 6.84 9.55
C PHE A 168 4.97 7.94 9.93
N ALA A 169 5.88 7.68 10.87
CA ALA A 169 6.83 8.71 11.32
C ALA A 169 7.69 9.25 10.17
N ILE A 170 8.13 8.37 9.27
CA ILE A 170 8.95 8.72 8.10
C ILE A 170 8.09 9.41 7.04
N ILE A 171 6.91 8.86 6.77
CA ILE A 171 5.99 9.39 5.76
C ILE A 171 5.49 10.79 6.16
N PHE A 172 5.24 11.01 7.44
CA PHE A 172 4.80 12.31 7.95
C PHE A 172 5.82 13.41 7.68
N ASP A 173 7.12 13.15 7.87
CA ASP A 173 8.17 14.14 7.52
C ASP A 173 8.09 14.52 6.05
N LYS A 174 7.96 13.51 5.18
CA LYS A 174 7.84 13.72 3.73
C LYS A 174 6.56 14.47 3.34
N ILE A 175 5.48 14.31 4.09
CA ILE A 175 4.24 15.08 3.90
C ILE A 175 4.50 16.56 4.26
N VAL A 176 5.14 16.83 5.39
CA VAL A 176 5.49 18.19 5.83
C VAL A 176 6.45 18.86 4.83
N GLU A 177 7.54 18.19 4.47
CA GLU A 177 8.49 18.67 3.46
C GLU A 177 7.79 19.00 2.13
N ARG A 178 6.78 18.20 1.77
CA ARG A 178 5.99 18.44 0.56
C ARG A 178 5.09 19.65 0.70
N LEU A 179 4.42 19.85 1.83
CA LEU A 179 3.61 21.05 2.10
C LEU A 179 4.48 22.32 2.07
N ASP A 180 5.66 22.26 2.68
CA ASP A 180 6.64 23.36 2.67
C ASP A 180 7.10 23.69 1.24
N SER A 181 7.32 22.68 0.39
CA SER A 181 7.77 22.88 -0.99
C SER A 181 6.79 23.62 -1.89
N ILE A 182 5.52 23.74 -1.46
CA ILE A 182 4.42 24.35 -2.24
C ILE A 182 3.78 25.52 -1.49
N ASP A 183 4.47 26.06 -0.47
CA ASP A 183 4.04 27.23 0.30
C ASP A 183 2.61 27.08 0.89
N VAL A 184 2.32 25.87 1.36
CA VAL A 184 1.09 25.59 2.11
C VAL A 184 1.42 25.55 3.59
N THR A 185 0.93 26.55 4.31
CA THR A 185 0.92 26.60 5.78
C THR A 185 0.25 25.35 6.34
N HIS A 186 0.96 24.61 7.19
CA HIS A 186 0.51 23.31 7.68
C HIS A 186 -0.12 23.37 9.08
N GLU A 187 0.03 24.49 9.80
CA GLU A 187 -0.48 24.71 11.16
C GLU A 187 -2.00 24.59 11.27
N ASP A 188 -2.73 25.04 10.24
CA ASP A 188 -4.20 25.00 10.20
C ASP A 188 -4.76 23.70 9.62
N ILE A 189 -3.89 22.78 9.17
CA ILE A 189 -4.31 21.51 8.56
C ILE A 189 -4.71 20.52 9.64
N VAL A 190 -5.79 19.77 9.40
CA VAL A 190 -6.19 18.62 10.21
C VAL A 190 -5.73 17.32 9.56
N LEU A 191 -4.83 16.59 10.20
CA LEU A 191 -4.45 15.24 9.79
C LEU A 191 -5.37 14.19 10.43
N VAL A 192 -6.05 13.41 9.59
CA VAL A 192 -6.90 12.29 10.00
C VAL A 192 -6.12 10.98 9.83
N ILE A 193 -5.90 10.25 10.93
CA ILE A 193 -5.17 8.98 10.92
C ILE A 193 -5.94 7.84 11.61
N ASP A 194 -5.68 6.60 11.18
CA ASP A 194 -6.14 5.43 11.91
C ASP A 194 -5.31 5.15 13.18
N LYS A 195 -5.91 4.45 14.16
CA LYS A 195 -5.27 4.07 15.42
C LYS A 195 -3.97 3.27 15.24
N GLY A 196 -3.78 2.59 14.11
CA GLY A 196 -2.55 1.85 13.80
C GLY A 196 -1.30 2.73 13.74
N CYS A 197 -1.47 4.02 13.43
CA CYS A 197 -0.39 5.00 13.35
C CYS A 197 -0.06 5.63 14.72
N ASN A 198 -0.90 5.45 15.74
CA ASN A 198 -0.78 6.17 16.99
C ASN A 198 0.40 5.65 17.84
N SER A 199 1.27 6.58 18.24
CA SER A 199 2.26 6.40 19.29
C SER A 199 2.52 7.75 19.98
N LYS A 200 3.05 7.76 21.22
CA LYS A 200 3.36 9.02 21.92
C LYS A 200 4.27 9.93 21.08
N ILE A 201 5.26 9.34 20.42
CA ILE A 201 6.20 10.04 19.53
C ILE A 201 5.45 10.61 18.32
N ASN A 202 4.66 9.80 17.61
CA ASN A 202 3.95 10.22 16.41
C ASN A 202 2.93 11.32 16.70
N ILE A 203 2.15 11.17 17.78
CA ILE A 203 1.13 12.16 18.16
C ILE A 203 1.79 13.50 18.51
N SER A 204 2.87 13.48 19.32
CA SER A 204 3.61 14.71 19.65
C SER A 204 4.20 15.38 18.41
N LYS A 205 4.71 14.56 17.47
CA LYS A 205 5.26 15.03 16.20
C LYS A 205 4.22 15.73 15.33
N VAL A 206 3.02 15.14 15.21
CA VAL A 206 1.92 15.74 14.43
C VAL A 206 1.47 17.06 15.05
N ILE A 207 1.20 17.08 16.36
CA ILE A 207 0.73 18.29 17.07
C ILE A 207 1.71 19.46 16.95
N SER A 208 3.01 19.19 16.85
CA SER A 208 4.02 20.24 16.67
C SER A 208 3.94 20.97 15.33
N LYS A 209 3.16 20.46 14.38
CA LYS A 209 3.07 20.95 13.00
C LYS A 209 1.65 21.22 12.52
N MET A 210 0.68 20.44 12.99
CA MET A 210 -0.69 20.44 12.47
C MET A 210 -1.69 19.88 13.50
N HIS A 211 -2.98 20.10 13.27
CA HIS A 211 -4.04 19.49 14.06
C HIS A 211 -4.19 18.00 13.73
N ILE A 212 -4.77 17.23 14.66
CA ILE A 212 -4.93 15.79 14.50
C ILE A 212 -6.32 15.31 14.92
N VAL A 213 -6.88 14.42 14.10
CA VAL A 213 -8.06 13.63 14.43
C VAL A 213 -7.71 12.16 14.23
N GLY A 214 -8.01 11.34 15.23
CA GLY A 214 -7.77 9.91 15.17
C GLY A 214 -8.65 9.16 16.14
N SER A 215 -8.50 7.84 16.16
CA SER A 215 -9.21 6.99 17.13
C SER A 215 -8.26 6.46 18.19
N VAL A 216 -8.76 6.30 19.42
CA VAL A 216 -8.01 5.73 20.54
C VAL A 216 -8.41 4.29 20.80
N LYS A 217 -7.57 3.52 21.48
CA LYS A 217 -7.91 2.16 21.92
C LYS A 217 -8.95 2.24 23.04
N LYS A 218 -9.78 1.21 23.18
CA LYS A 218 -10.81 1.14 24.24
C LYS A 218 -10.21 1.35 25.63
N ASN A 219 -9.08 0.72 25.90
CA ASN A 219 -8.38 0.82 27.19
C ASN A 219 -7.83 2.22 27.50
N GLN A 220 -7.75 3.11 26.52
CA GLN A 220 -7.35 4.51 26.73
C GLN A 220 -8.55 5.41 27.06
N ALA A 221 -9.78 4.95 26.81
CA ALA A 221 -11.01 5.71 26.97
C ALA A 221 -12.08 4.88 27.70
N GLU A 222 -11.67 4.11 28.70
CA GLU A 222 -12.55 3.16 29.36
C GLU A 222 -13.73 3.81 30.07
N GLU A 223 -13.58 5.01 30.64
CA GLU A 223 -14.68 5.71 31.30
C GLU A 223 -15.83 6.06 30.36
N LEU A 224 -15.57 6.24 29.05
CA LEU A 224 -16.60 6.56 28.07
C LEU A 224 -17.59 5.41 27.84
N TYR A 225 -17.26 4.20 28.28
CA TYR A 225 -18.13 3.02 28.17
C TYR A 225 -19.06 2.83 29.37
N ASP A 226 -18.82 3.55 30.47
CA ASP A 226 -19.59 3.44 31.71
C ASP A 226 -20.64 4.57 31.84
N VAL A 227 -20.64 5.54 30.92
CA VAL A 227 -21.57 6.69 30.88
C VAL A 227 -22.97 6.24 30.43
N SER A 228 -24.02 6.71 31.11
CA SER A 228 -25.39 6.42 30.72
C SER A 228 -25.75 7.09 29.40
N LEU A 229 -26.57 6.44 28.56
CA LEU A 229 -27.08 7.06 27.33
C LEU A 229 -27.94 8.32 27.59
N ASP A 230 -28.48 8.47 28.80
CA ASP A 230 -29.23 9.66 29.20
C ASP A 230 -28.35 10.91 29.33
N GLU A 231 -27.04 10.73 29.49
CA GLU A 231 -26.05 11.82 29.53
C GLU A 231 -25.56 12.22 28.13
N PHE A 232 -25.97 11.52 27.08
CA PHE A 232 -25.51 11.80 25.72
C PHE A 232 -26.38 12.87 25.04
N ASP A 233 -25.72 13.76 24.32
CA ASP A 233 -26.35 14.76 23.48
C ASP A 233 -26.76 14.16 22.12
N LEU A 234 -27.86 14.65 21.54
CA LEU A 234 -28.20 14.36 20.15
C LEU A 234 -27.22 15.08 19.22
N LEU A 235 -26.39 14.33 18.48
CA LEU A 235 -25.46 14.91 17.51
C LEU A 235 -26.14 15.20 16.18
N TYR A 236 -26.80 14.19 15.60
CA TYR A 236 -27.50 14.29 14.32
C TYR A 236 -28.46 13.13 14.10
N GLU A 237 -29.37 13.30 13.14
CA GLU A 237 -30.26 12.24 12.68
C GLU A 237 -29.81 11.73 11.30
N THR A 238 -29.72 10.41 11.14
CA THR A 238 -29.38 9.80 9.84
C THR A 238 -30.57 9.84 8.88
N LYS A 239 -30.31 9.67 7.56
CA LYS A 239 -31.37 9.48 6.55
C LYS A 239 -32.37 8.35 6.87
N LYS A 240 -31.95 7.37 7.69
CA LYS A 240 -32.79 6.26 8.16
C LYS A 240 -33.52 6.55 9.48
N LYS A 241 -33.59 7.81 9.90
CA LYS A 241 -34.21 8.28 11.14
C LYS A 241 -33.62 7.69 12.43
N HIS A 242 -32.37 7.25 12.37
CA HIS A 242 -31.64 6.91 13.60
C HIS A 242 -31.07 8.18 14.22
N LYS A 243 -31.45 8.44 15.48
CA LYS A 243 -30.79 9.43 16.34
C LYS A 243 -29.40 8.93 16.71
N VAL A 244 -28.39 9.70 16.34
CA VAL A 244 -27.00 9.45 16.70
C VAL A 244 -26.66 10.33 17.88
N LEU A 245 -26.30 9.70 18.99
CA LEU A 245 -25.98 10.39 20.23
C LEU A 245 -24.47 10.46 20.41
N GLY A 246 -24.00 11.44 21.18
CA GLY A 246 -22.59 11.63 21.47
C GLY A 246 -22.36 12.13 22.88
N TYR A 247 -21.22 11.75 23.43
CA TYR A 247 -20.73 12.27 24.69
C TYR A 247 -19.26 12.61 24.53
N ARG A 248 -18.81 13.69 25.16
CA ARG A 248 -17.43 14.17 25.04
C ARG A 248 -16.83 14.46 26.41
N ILE A 249 -15.54 14.16 26.53
CA ILE A 249 -14.73 14.51 27.70
C ILE A 249 -13.41 15.11 27.24
N LYS A 250 -12.74 15.80 28.16
CA LYS A 250 -11.31 16.11 28.01
C LYS A 250 -10.51 15.06 28.77
N LYS A 251 -9.49 14.50 28.13
CA LYS A 251 -8.63 13.50 28.73
C LYS A 251 -7.21 13.58 28.18
N GLU A 252 -6.23 13.39 29.05
CA GLU A 252 -4.87 13.17 28.61
C GLU A 252 -4.71 11.78 27.97
N VAL A 253 -4.32 11.74 26.70
CA VAL A 253 -3.88 10.53 26.00
C VAL A 253 -2.61 10.83 25.24
N PHE A 254 -1.68 9.87 25.22
CA PHE A 254 -0.35 10.06 24.62
C PHE A 254 0.47 11.22 25.21
N GLY A 255 0.17 11.66 26.44
CA GLY A 255 0.87 12.78 27.09
C GLY A 255 0.40 14.16 26.66
N THR A 256 -0.80 14.26 26.07
CA THR A 256 -1.42 15.54 25.68
C THR A 256 -2.92 15.48 25.97
N GLU A 257 -3.51 16.60 26.39
CA GLU A 257 -4.96 16.71 26.57
C GLU A 257 -5.67 16.70 25.22
N PHE A 258 -6.61 15.78 25.03
CA PHE A 258 -7.49 15.72 23.87
C PHE A 258 -8.96 15.78 24.27
N THR A 259 -9.79 16.27 23.35
CA THR A 259 -11.24 16.06 23.43
C THR A 259 -11.57 14.69 22.85
N LEU A 260 -12.00 13.76 23.70
CA LEU A 260 -12.46 12.45 23.26
C LEU A 260 -13.96 12.48 23.07
N VAL A 261 -14.44 11.94 21.95
CA VAL A 261 -15.86 11.85 21.63
C VAL A 261 -16.23 10.39 21.43
N VAL A 262 -17.21 9.91 22.19
CA VAL A 262 -17.85 8.61 21.96
C VAL A 262 -19.19 8.82 21.28
N ARG A 263 -19.54 7.92 20.36
CA ARG A 263 -20.79 7.99 19.59
C ARG A 263 -21.61 6.74 19.80
N TYR A 264 -22.88 6.92 20.16
CA TYR A 264 -23.87 5.86 20.11
C TYR A 264 -24.67 5.92 18.81
N HIS A 265 -24.66 4.82 18.06
CA HIS A 265 -25.49 4.65 16.87
C HIS A 265 -26.33 3.37 17.01
N PRO A 266 -27.68 3.45 17.05
CA PRO A 266 -28.56 2.30 17.28
C PRO A 266 -28.31 1.12 16.34
N GLY A 267 -28.17 1.38 15.03
CA GLY A 267 -27.89 0.35 14.03
C GLY A 267 -26.55 -0.37 14.22
N SER A 268 -25.47 0.36 14.52
CA SER A 268 -24.16 -0.22 14.84
C SER A 268 -24.20 -1.02 16.13
N TYR A 269 -24.87 -0.51 17.17
CA TYR A 269 -25.02 -1.20 18.46
C TYR A 269 -25.70 -2.57 18.28
N LYS A 270 -26.81 -2.64 17.52
CA LYS A 270 -27.51 -3.90 17.25
C LYS A 270 -26.58 -4.95 16.62
N LYS A 271 -25.77 -4.55 15.63
CA LYS A 271 -24.81 -5.44 14.97
C LYS A 271 -23.69 -5.87 15.92
N GLN A 272 -23.10 -4.92 16.65
CA GLN A 272 -22.02 -5.21 17.61
C GLN A 272 -22.49 -6.14 18.72
N LYS A 273 -23.71 -5.95 19.25
CA LYS A 273 -24.31 -6.85 20.24
C LYS A 273 -24.45 -8.26 19.72
N GLN A 274 -24.96 -8.46 18.50
CA GLN A 274 -25.06 -9.79 17.89
C GLN A 274 -23.69 -10.46 17.72
N THR A 275 -22.67 -9.71 17.29
CA THR A 275 -21.29 -10.22 17.19
C THR A 275 -20.73 -10.58 18.56
N TYR A 276 -21.02 -9.77 19.59
CA TYR A 276 -20.58 -10.03 20.95
C TYR A 276 -21.19 -11.31 21.50
N GLU A 277 -22.51 -11.49 21.39
CA GLU A 277 -23.19 -12.70 21.89
C GLU A 277 -22.63 -13.98 21.24
N LYS A 278 -22.38 -13.95 19.92
CA LYS A 278 -21.74 -15.09 19.22
C LYS A 278 -20.35 -15.39 19.77
N LYS A 279 -19.50 -14.36 19.90
CA LYS A 279 -18.15 -14.53 20.45
C LYS A 279 -18.16 -14.94 21.92
N LYS A 280 -19.15 -14.49 22.70
CA LYS A 280 -19.30 -14.87 24.11
C LYS A 280 -19.48 -16.38 24.26
N VAL A 281 -20.32 -16.99 23.42
CA VAL A 281 -20.49 -18.45 23.37
C VAL A 281 -19.14 -19.15 23.08
N GLU A 282 -18.42 -18.72 22.05
CA GLU A 282 -17.11 -19.30 21.71
C GLU A 282 -16.07 -19.16 22.84
N ILE A 283 -16.06 -18.02 23.54
CA ILE A 283 -15.17 -17.77 24.67
C ILE A 283 -15.54 -18.72 25.82
N LEU A 284 -16.83 -18.84 26.16
CA LEU A 284 -17.29 -19.75 27.21
C LEU A 284 -16.96 -21.21 26.91
N GLU A 285 -17.11 -21.66 25.66
CA GLU A 285 -16.72 -23.01 25.24
C GLU A 285 -15.22 -23.27 25.43
N LYS A 286 -14.37 -22.29 25.06
CA LYS A 286 -12.91 -22.38 25.26
C LYS A 286 -12.54 -22.40 26.75
N LEU A 287 -13.17 -21.54 27.56
CA LEU A 287 -12.97 -21.53 29.01
C LEU A 287 -13.41 -22.85 29.65
N HIS A 288 -14.53 -23.42 29.20
CA HIS A 288 -15.01 -24.72 29.65
C HIS A 288 -14.01 -25.85 29.32
N LYS A 289 -13.43 -25.84 28.12
CA LYS A 289 -12.36 -26.79 27.73
C LYS A 289 -11.12 -26.63 28.62
N ILE A 290 -10.74 -25.40 28.96
CA ILE A 290 -9.61 -25.14 29.87
C ILE A 290 -9.93 -25.67 31.27
N LYS A 291 -11.13 -25.38 31.81
CA LYS A 291 -11.60 -25.90 33.09
C LYS A 291 -11.52 -27.43 33.14
N TYR A 292 -12.05 -28.10 32.13
CA TYR A 292 -12.00 -29.56 32.02
C TYR A 292 -10.56 -30.10 31.98
N SER A 293 -9.60 -29.37 31.39
CA SER A 293 -8.20 -29.80 31.35
C SER A 293 -7.49 -29.76 32.72
N VAL A 294 -8.01 -28.96 33.65
CA VAL A 294 -7.53 -28.88 35.05
C VAL A 294 -8.24 -29.91 35.92
N GLU A 295 -9.55 -30.06 35.74
CA GLU A 295 -10.41 -30.96 36.54
C GLU A 295 -10.36 -32.42 36.09
N ARG A 296 -9.75 -32.72 34.94
CA ARG A 296 -9.68 -34.07 34.34
C ARG A 296 -9.35 -35.17 35.36
N VAL A 297 -10.15 -36.22 35.38
CA VAL A 297 -9.87 -37.47 36.09
C VAL A 297 -9.57 -38.56 35.04
N GLY A 298 -8.33 -39.10 35.01
CA GLY A 298 -7.93 -40.13 34.02
C GLY A 298 -6.42 -40.16 33.70
N LYS A 299 -6.01 -40.97 32.72
CA LYS A 299 -4.60 -41.08 32.25
C LYS A 299 -4.14 -39.81 31.53
N GLY A 300 -2.94 -39.33 31.87
CA GLY A 300 -2.30 -38.12 31.31
C GLY A 300 -2.07 -37.03 32.36
N LYS A 301 -1.10 -36.14 32.12
CA LYS A 301 -0.74 -35.07 33.07
C LYS A 301 -1.84 -33.99 33.09
N LYS A 302 -2.38 -33.68 34.27
CA LYS A 302 -3.28 -32.54 34.48
C LYS A 302 -2.58 -31.24 34.08
N LYS A 303 -3.35 -30.28 33.57
CA LYS A 303 -2.83 -28.94 33.32
C LYS A 303 -2.62 -28.23 34.66
N SER A 304 -1.48 -27.58 34.82
CA SER A 304 -1.23 -26.71 35.98
C SER A 304 -2.24 -25.56 36.01
N ILE A 305 -2.73 -25.22 37.20
CA ILE A 305 -3.63 -24.08 37.43
C ILE A 305 -3.03 -22.79 36.86
N THR A 306 -1.72 -22.57 37.06
CA THR A 306 -1.02 -21.38 36.54
C THR A 306 -1.08 -21.29 35.01
N ASN A 307 -0.87 -22.40 34.31
CA ASN A 307 -0.93 -22.44 32.85
C ASN A 307 -2.38 -22.34 32.34
N ALA A 308 -3.35 -22.85 33.10
CA ALA A 308 -4.76 -22.70 32.78
C ALA A 308 -5.23 -21.25 32.90
N LEU A 309 -4.79 -20.53 33.94
CA LEU A 309 -5.06 -19.10 34.12
C LEU A 309 -4.43 -18.26 33.00
N LEU A 310 -3.18 -18.56 32.63
CA LEU A 310 -2.52 -17.90 31.48
C LEU A 310 -3.31 -18.11 30.19
N ASP A 311 -3.78 -19.33 29.91
CA ASP A 311 -4.53 -19.58 28.69
C ASP A 311 -5.95 -18.98 28.74
N ALA A 312 -6.61 -18.98 29.89
CA ALA A 312 -7.88 -18.30 30.08
C ALA A 312 -7.77 -16.80 29.81
N SER A 313 -6.68 -16.16 30.27
CA SER A 313 -6.42 -14.74 30.02
C SER A 313 -6.22 -14.40 28.54
N LYS A 314 -5.73 -15.35 27.73
CA LYS A 314 -5.56 -15.20 26.27
C LYS A 314 -6.84 -15.46 25.49
N VAL A 315 -7.78 -16.21 26.08
CA VAL A 315 -9.05 -16.57 25.45
C VAL A 315 -10.03 -15.40 25.46
N ILE A 316 -10.01 -14.56 26.49
CA ILE A 316 -10.82 -13.33 26.55
C ILE A 316 -10.07 -12.20 25.82
N PRO A 317 -10.56 -11.75 24.65
CA PRO A 317 -9.94 -10.64 23.93
C PRO A 317 -9.92 -9.36 24.77
N ASP A 318 -8.88 -8.55 24.63
CA ASP A 318 -8.75 -7.27 25.36
C ASP A 318 -9.98 -6.37 25.19
N ASP A 319 -10.61 -6.41 24.01
CA ASP A 319 -11.81 -5.65 23.67
C ASP A 319 -13.05 -6.00 24.52
N TYR A 320 -13.03 -7.13 25.24
CA TYR A 320 -14.16 -7.65 26.01
C TYR A 320 -13.89 -7.77 27.51
N LYS A 321 -12.67 -7.54 28.00
CA LYS A 321 -12.31 -7.74 29.42
C LYS A 321 -13.20 -6.99 30.41
N LYS A 322 -13.73 -5.81 30.06
CA LYS A 322 -14.64 -5.02 30.91
C LYS A 322 -16.10 -5.48 30.88
N VAL A 323 -16.55 -6.06 29.76
CA VAL A 323 -17.95 -6.41 29.51
C VAL A 323 -18.22 -7.90 29.61
N PHE A 324 -17.16 -8.71 29.68
CA PHE A 324 -17.23 -10.15 29.86
C PHE A 324 -17.44 -10.44 31.36
N PRO A 325 -18.50 -11.20 31.71
CA PRO A 325 -18.89 -11.45 33.10
C PRO A 325 -17.95 -12.40 33.85
#